data_AF-A0A2W4RYG5-F1
#
_entry.id   AF-A0A2W4RYG5-F1
#
_cell.length_a   1.000
_cell.length_b   1.000
_cell.length_c   1.000
_cell.angle_alpha   90.00
_cell.angle_beta   90.00
_cell.angle_gamma   90.00
#
_symmetry.space_group_name_H-M   'P 1'
#
loop_
_entity.id
_entity.type
_entity.pdbx_description
1 polymer ?
#
loop_
_entity_poly.entity_id
_entity_poly.type
_entity_poly.pdbx_seq_one_letter_code
_entity_poly.pdbx_strand_id
1 'polypeptide(L)'
;MSHRSRIGSAAGIALLVASAMLSAAQPQGPAQAPSGWTTELDHRNMMDQLGITRLRPGRNANADAPNAANYDEALANPYPDLPDVLRMQDGRRVTTAQQGRGRAPPGVP
;
A
#
# COMPACT_ATOMS: atom_id res chain seq x y z
N MET A 1 34.67 -73.22 -4.50
CA MET A 1 34.61 -73.49 -5.94
C MET A 1 33.33 -72.89 -6.48
N SER A 2 33.23 -72.14 -7.57
CA SER A 2 34.13 -71.26 -8.34
C SER A 2 33.16 -70.45 -9.21
N HIS A 3 33.46 -69.15 -9.35
CA HIS A 3 33.07 -68.22 -10.41
C HIS A 3 31.78 -68.42 -11.22
N ARG A 4 30.94 -67.37 -11.21
CA ARG A 4 30.43 -66.77 -12.45
C ARG A 4 30.43 -65.24 -12.38
N SER A 5 31.31 -64.64 -13.19
CA SER A 5 31.28 -63.24 -13.60
C SER A 5 30.01 -62.92 -14.39
N ARG A 6 29.44 -61.73 -14.13
CA ARG A 6 28.82 -60.89 -15.16
C ARG A 6 29.21 -59.45 -14.88
N ILE A 7 30.29 -59.02 -15.53
CA ILE A 7 30.68 -57.63 -15.71
C ILE A 7 29.92 -57.14 -16.93
N GLY A 8 29.22 -56.01 -16.81
CA GLY A 8 28.61 -55.35 -17.95
C GLY A 8 27.51 -54.39 -17.55
N SER A 9 27.88 -53.16 -17.22
CA SER A 9 27.28 -51.99 -17.84
C SER A 9 28.12 -50.77 -17.54
N ALA A 10 28.49 -50.13 -18.65
CA ALA A 10 29.27 -48.93 -18.75
C ALA A 10 28.59 -47.74 -18.05
N ALA A 11 29.44 -46.88 -17.51
CA ALA A 11 29.39 -45.43 -17.63
C ALA A 11 28.02 -44.76 -17.53
N GLY A 12 27.81 -44.11 -16.40
CA GLY A 12 26.80 -43.07 -16.27
C GLY A 12 27.08 -42.28 -15.00
N ILE A 13 28.00 -41.33 -15.08
CA ILE A 13 28.21 -40.29 -14.08
C ILE A 13 26.86 -39.59 -13.89
N ALA A 14 26.11 -40.02 -12.90
CA ALA A 14 24.78 -39.49 -12.62
C ALA A 14 24.57 -39.48 -11.10
N LEU A 15 25.35 -38.68 -10.39
CA LEU A 15 24.88 -38.05 -9.15
C LEU A 15 25.75 -36.86 -8.73
N LEU A 16 25.75 -35.81 -9.56
CA LEU A 16 26.21 -34.47 -9.15
C LEU A 16 25.08 -33.44 -9.29
N VAL A 17 23.84 -33.82 -9.02
CA VAL A 17 22.72 -32.87 -8.93
C VAL A 17 21.77 -33.32 -7.81
N ALA A 18 22.15 -33.04 -6.56
CA ALA A 18 21.24 -33.17 -5.41
C ALA A 18 21.43 -32.02 -4.42
N SER A 19 21.54 -30.77 -4.93
CA SER A 19 21.67 -29.59 -4.08
C SER A 19 20.93 -28.37 -4.62
N ALA A 20 19.71 -28.55 -5.14
CA ALA A 20 18.95 -27.41 -5.66
C ALA A 20 17.42 -27.53 -5.46
N MET A 21 16.96 -27.97 -4.28
CA MET A 21 15.52 -27.96 -3.96
C MET A 21 15.23 -27.60 -2.49
N LEU A 22 16.05 -26.75 -1.86
CA LEU A 22 15.74 -26.22 -0.52
C LEU A 22 16.03 -24.72 -0.42
N SER A 23 15.20 -23.91 -1.06
CA SER A 23 15.14 -22.46 -0.82
C SER A 23 13.71 -21.95 -0.99
N ALA A 24 12.77 -22.54 -0.26
CA ALA A 24 11.39 -22.07 -0.17
C ALA A 24 10.90 -21.88 1.27
N ALA A 25 11.81 -21.57 2.19
CA ALA A 25 11.48 -21.09 3.52
C ALA A 25 12.61 -20.17 3.99
N GLN A 26 12.67 -18.95 3.44
CA GLN A 26 13.32 -17.89 4.20
C GLN A 26 12.46 -17.71 5.46
N PRO A 27 13.01 -17.91 6.67
CA PRO A 27 12.28 -17.55 7.87
C PRO A 27 11.90 -16.08 7.71
N GLN A 28 10.61 -15.78 7.86
CA GLN A 28 10.20 -14.38 7.99
C GLN A 28 11.03 -13.84 9.16
N GLY A 29 11.94 -12.91 8.87
CA GLY A 29 12.71 -12.24 9.91
C GLY A 29 11.75 -11.74 10.97
N PRO A 30 12.20 -11.61 12.24
CA PRO A 30 11.32 -11.25 13.34
C PRO A 30 10.46 -10.07 12.90
N ALA A 31 9.13 -10.24 12.98
CA ALA A 31 8.19 -9.15 12.77
C ALA A 31 8.73 -7.96 13.57
N GLN A 32 8.93 -6.83 12.90
CA GLN A 32 9.50 -5.65 13.54
C GLN A 32 8.70 -5.42 14.82
N ALA A 33 9.40 -5.42 15.96
CA ALA A 33 8.77 -5.20 17.24
C ALA A 33 7.93 -3.92 17.13
N PRO A 34 6.69 -3.91 17.64
CA PRO A 34 5.84 -2.73 17.52
C PRO A 34 6.65 -1.53 18.00
N SER A 35 6.78 -0.52 17.13
CA SER A 35 7.28 0.79 17.55
C SER A 35 6.53 1.11 18.83
N GLY A 36 7.20 1.37 19.95
CA GLY A 36 6.58 1.51 21.28
C GLY A 36 5.56 2.66 21.41
N TRP A 37 5.16 3.25 20.28
CA TRP A 37 4.16 4.26 20.07
C TRP A 37 2.77 3.65 20.02
N THR A 38 1.87 4.20 20.83
CA THR A 38 0.43 3.98 20.68
C THR A 38 -0.12 4.89 19.58
N THR A 39 -1.27 4.53 19.01
CA THR A 39 -1.97 5.38 18.02
C THR A 39 -2.28 6.78 18.55
N GLU A 40 -2.65 6.91 19.83
CA GLU A 40 -2.91 8.22 20.44
C GLU A 40 -1.64 9.07 20.56
N LEU A 41 -0.50 8.45 20.91
CA LEU A 41 0.78 9.17 21.02
C LEU A 41 1.28 9.62 19.65
N ASP A 42 1.19 8.76 18.64
CA ASP A 42 1.53 9.09 17.26
C ASP A 42 0.66 10.24 16.74
N HIS A 43 -0.66 10.16 16.95
CA HIS A 43 -1.61 11.20 16.57
C HIS A 43 -1.32 12.54 17.28
N ARG A 44 -1.03 12.51 18.59
CA ARG A 44 -0.66 13.72 19.36
C ARG A 44 0.59 14.37 18.80
N ASN A 45 1.64 13.59 18.59
CA ASN A 45 2.90 14.08 18.04
C ASN A 45 2.69 14.68 16.62
N MET A 46 1.86 14.06 15.78
CA MET A 46 1.51 14.62 14.47
C MET A 46 0.78 15.97 14.60
N MET A 47 -0.19 16.07 15.52
CA MET A 47 -0.91 17.32 15.80
C MET A 47 0.06 18.42 16.25
N ASP A 48 1.01 18.09 17.12
CA ASP A 48 2.01 19.04 17.63
C ASP A 48 2.96 19.51 16.52
N GLN A 49 3.44 18.60 15.67
CA GLN A 49 4.32 18.93 14.54
C GLN A 49 3.64 19.83 13.51
N LEU A 50 2.34 19.65 13.28
CA LEU A 50 1.55 20.46 12.35
C LEU A 50 0.97 21.73 12.99
N GLY A 51 1.17 21.94 14.31
CA GLY A 51 0.60 23.06 15.05
C GLY A 51 -0.93 23.02 15.16
N ILE A 52 -1.54 21.84 15.10
CA ILE A 52 -2.99 21.65 15.18
C ILE A 52 -3.42 21.58 16.65
N THR A 53 -4.25 22.52 17.09
CA THR A 53 -4.75 22.56 18.48
C THR A 53 -6.04 21.78 18.70
N ARG A 54 -6.85 21.60 17.64
CA ARG A 54 -8.11 20.84 17.66
C ARG A 54 -8.50 20.40 16.25
N LEU A 55 -9.02 19.19 16.13
CA LEU A 55 -9.69 18.71 14.91
C LEU A 55 -11.20 18.93 15.00
N ARG A 56 -11.83 19.16 13.84
CA ARG A 56 -13.28 19.08 13.73
C ARG A 56 -13.71 17.63 14.00
N PRO A 57 -14.71 17.38 14.87
CA PRO A 57 -15.27 16.05 15.01
C PRO A 57 -15.73 15.48 13.66
N GLY A 58 -15.44 14.21 13.43
CA GLY A 58 -15.98 13.46 12.30
C GLY A 58 -17.51 13.43 12.32
N ARG A 59 -18.15 13.08 11.20
CA ARG A 59 -19.60 12.82 11.19
C ARG A 59 -19.91 11.56 11.97
N ASN A 60 -21.05 11.54 12.67
CA ASN A 60 -21.56 10.38 13.39
C ASN A 60 -22.54 9.61 12.51
N ALA A 61 -22.53 8.28 12.60
CA ALA A 61 -23.47 7.42 11.89
C ALA A 61 -24.85 7.38 12.56
N ASN A 62 -24.94 7.70 13.85
CA ASN A 62 -26.21 7.88 14.54
C ASN A 62 -26.91 9.15 14.03
N ALA A 63 -28.12 8.99 13.48
CA ALA A 63 -28.92 10.08 12.93
C ALA A 63 -29.35 11.11 13.99
N ASP A 64 -29.49 10.69 15.25
CA ASP A 64 -29.92 11.56 16.35
C ASP A 64 -28.74 12.33 17.00
N ALA A 65 -27.51 12.08 16.56
CA ALA A 65 -26.34 12.76 17.10
C ALA A 65 -26.24 14.21 16.56
N PRO A 66 -25.74 15.17 17.36
CA PRO A 66 -25.56 16.57 16.92
C PRO A 66 -24.70 16.76 15.66
N ASN A 67 -23.86 15.78 15.32
CA ASN A 67 -22.96 15.76 14.17
C ASN A 67 -23.25 14.60 13.21
N ALA A 68 -24.52 14.18 13.10
CA ALA A 68 -24.96 13.16 12.15
C ALA A 68 -24.53 13.46 10.70
N ALA A 69 -24.33 12.40 9.91
CA ALA A 69 -24.10 12.52 8.46
C ALA A 69 -25.31 13.17 7.76
N ASN A 70 -25.05 13.95 6.69
CA ASN A 70 -26.10 14.53 5.87
C ASN A 70 -26.57 13.53 4.81
N TYR A 71 -27.88 13.37 4.66
CA TYR A 71 -28.53 12.55 3.63
C TYR A 71 -29.47 13.37 2.72
N ASP A 72 -29.60 14.68 2.96
CA ASP A 72 -30.33 15.58 2.08
C ASP A 72 -29.44 15.99 0.91
N GLU A 73 -29.83 15.58 -0.31
CA GLU A 73 -29.11 15.88 -1.55
C GLU A 73 -29.00 17.39 -1.80
N ALA A 74 -29.99 18.19 -1.40
CA ALA A 74 -29.96 19.64 -1.57
C ALA A 74 -28.84 20.29 -0.74
N LEU A 75 -28.42 19.65 0.35
CA LEU A 75 -27.32 20.08 1.23
C LEU A 75 -26.00 19.37 0.94
N ALA A 76 -25.98 18.43 -0.02
CA ALA A 76 -24.82 17.60 -0.30
C ALA A 76 -23.72 18.30 -1.12
N ASN A 77 -24.02 19.47 -1.69
CA ASN A 77 -23.06 20.25 -2.50
C ASN A 77 -22.68 21.61 -1.88
N PRO A 78 -22.04 21.66 -0.70
CA PRO A 78 -21.60 22.92 -0.10
C PRO A 78 -20.33 23.51 -0.76
N TYR A 79 -19.63 22.75 -1.60
CA TYR A 79 -18.40 23.17 -2.29
C TYR A 79 -18.57 23.02 -3.82
N PRO A 80 -19.33 23.92 -4.47
CA PRO A 80 -19.63 23.80 -5.90
C PRO A 80 -18.41 24.08 -6.79
N ASP A 81 -17.43 24.82 -6.29
CA ASP A 81 -16.22 25.17 -7.00
C ASP A 81 -15.16 24.08 -6.82
N LEU A 82 -15.13 23.14 -7.76
CA LEU A 82 -14.15 22.05 -7.78
C LEU A 82 -12.89 22.45 -8.56
N PRO A 83 -11.70 21.94 -8.18
CA PRO A 83 -10.48 22.12 -8.96
C PRO A 83 -10.64 21.61 -10.40
N ASP A 84 -10.08 22.34 -11.37
CA ASP A 84 -10.05 21.89 -12.77
C ASP A 84 -9.07 20.72 -12.93
N VAL A 85 -9.61 19.51 -13.03
CA VAL A 85 -8.85 18.26 -13.16
C VAL A 85 -8.03 18.20 -14.45
N LEU A 86 -8.28 19.08 -15.42
CA LEU A 86 -7.51 19.19 -16.67
C LEU A 86 -6.64 20.45 -16.71
N ARG A 87 -6.28 21.01 -15.56
CA ARG A 87 -5.22 22.03 -15.46
C ARG A 87 -4.03 21.55 -14.66
N MET A 88 -2.85 21.84 -15.20
CA MET A 88 -1.59 21.67 -14.51
C MET A 88 -1.37 22.78 -13.49
N GLN A 89 -0.44 22.55 -12.56
CA GLN A 89 -0.05 23.51 -11.52
C GLN A 89 0.36 24.88 -12.06
N ASP A 90 0.97 24.91 -13.25
CA ASP A 90 1.41 26.14 -13.93
C ASP A 90 0.28 26.84 -14.72
N GLY A 91 -0.97 26.39 -14.55
CA GLY A 91 -2.15 26.96 -15.19
C GLY A 91 -2.39 26.52 -16.63
N ARG A 92 -1.49 25.74 -17.24
CA ARG A 92 -1.70 25.20 -18.61
C ARG A 92 -2.75 24.09 -18.60
N ARG A 93 -3.55 24.05 -19.66
CA ARG A 93 -4.57 23.00 -19.86
C ARG A 93 -3.91 21.69 -20.34
N VAL A 94 -4.33 20.57 -19.77
CA VAL A 94 -4.05 19.22 -20.26
C VAL A 94 -4.92 19.00 -21.51
N THR A 95 -4.29 18.83 -22.66
CA THR A 95 -4.98 18.64 -23.94
C THR A 95 -4.73 17.27 -24.57
N THR A 96 -3.74 16.52 -24.08
CA THR A 96 -3.43 15.18 -24.55
C THR A 96 -3.43 14.16 -23.42
N ALA A 97 -3.75 12.91 -23.74
CA ALA A 97 -3.73 11.82 -22.75
C ALA A 97 -2.32 11.64 -22.13
N GLN A 98 -1.26 11.86 -22.90
CA GLN A 98 0.12 11.73 -22.42
C GLN A 98 0.47 12.78 -21.35
N GLN A 99 -0.06 14.00 -21.47
CA GLN A 99 0.16 15.05 -20.47
C GLN A 99 -0.48 14.69 -19.11
N GLY A 100 -1.64 14.02 -19.10
CA GLY A 100 -2.32 13.61 -17.87
C GLY A 100 -1.70 12.38 -17.19
N ARG A 101 -1.12 11.44 -17.95
CA ARG A 101 -0.59 10.16 -17.43
C ARG A 101 0.69 10.29 -16.59
N GLY A 102 1.42 11.40 -16.72
CA GLY A 102 2.70 11.61 -16.04
C GLY A 102 2.66 12.65 -14.91
N ARG A 103 1.52 13.30 -14.67
CA ARG A 103 1.44 14.40 -13.69
C ARG A 103 0.03 14.50 -13.12
N ALA A 104 -0.16 14.07 -11.87
CA ALA A 104 -1.39 14.33 -11.13
C ALA A 104 -1.55 15.85 -10.90
N PRO A 105 -2.75 16.43 -11.12
CA PRO A 105 -3.03 17.77 -10.63
C PRO A 105 -2.85 17.81 -9.10
N PRO A 106 -2.46 18.96 -8.52
CA PRO A 106 -2.21 19.05 -7.09
C PRO A 106 -3.52 18.81 -6.31
N GLY A 107 -3.48 17.96 -5.29
CA GLY A 107 -4.61 17.72 -4.39
C GLY A 107 -5.56 16.58 -4.79
N VAL A 108 -5.25 15.81 -5.82
CA VAL A 108 -5.89 14.50 -6.05
C VAL A 108 -4.92 13.38 -5.62
N PRO A 109 -5.30 12.52 -4.65
CA PRO A 109 -4.51 11.37 -4.24
C PRO A 109 -4.39 10.31 -5.35
#